data_AF-A0A925I754-F1
#
_entry.id   AF-A0A925I754-F1
#
_cell.length_a   1.000
_cell.length_b   1.000
_cell.length_c   1.000
_cell.angle_alpha   90.00
_cell.angle_beta   90.00
_cell.angle_gamma   90.00
#
_symmetry.space_group_name_H-M   'P 1'
#
loop_
_entity.id
_entity.type
_entity.pdbx_description
1 polymer ?
#
loop_
_entity_poly.entity_id
_entity_poly.type
_entity_poly.pdbx_seq_one_letter_code
_entity_poly.pdbx_strand_id
1 'polypeptide(L)'
;MTEIKKLAEEIYNKDKTKSYQDLVENFEKNKVLIDKINYQESDETYDIYSQLMADYGIALAEIESYAKALPVLNTALELFQKNKKYSNDQLQKLKFYEMLLFNRGRSNYYLYNYKIAVPDFTLLKKLYPENSVYQNWLTAIQTIALKRATNILWYCGTGAIIIELCVKTGTIAKDIMIGLMIFILLSALLMELFVYRRRKNFKK
;
A
#
# COMPACT_ATOMS: atom_id res chain seq x y z
N MET A 1 21.44 -28.59 -14.27
CA MET A 1 20.82 -27.27 -14.50
C MET A 1 19.31 -27.47 -14.41
N THR A 2 18.66 -26.93 -13.39
CA THR A 2 17.23 -27.14 -13.13
C THR A 2 16.38 -26.45 -14.21
N GLU A 3 15.16 -26.95 -14.44
CA GLU A 3 14.23 -26.38 -15.43
C GLU A 3 13.93 -24.89 -15.13
N ILE A 4 13.72 -24.57 -13.86
CA ILE A 4 13.49 -23.19 -13.41
C ILE A 4 14.66 -22.25 -13.71
N LYS A 5 15.91 -22.75 -13.67
CA LYS A 5 17.09 -21.94 -13.93
C LYS A 5 17.15 -21.52 -15.40
N LYS A 6 16.78 -22.40 -16.31
CA LYS A 6 16.67 -22.07 -17.75
C LYS A 6 15.59 -21.02 -17.99
N LEU A 7 14.44 -21.16 -17.33
CA LEU A 7 13.35 -20.18 -17.43
C LEU A 7 13.77 -18.83 -16.86
N ALA A 8 14.45 -18.81 -15.71
CA ALA A 8 14.99 -17.58 -15.15
C ALA A 8 15.98 -16.90 -16.11
N GLU A 9 16.93 -17.65 -16.69
CA GLU A 9 17.88 -17.12 -17.68
C GLU A 9 17.18 -16.54 -18.91
N GLU A 10 16.08 -17.15 -19.36
CA GLU A 10 15.28 -16.62 -20.46
C GLU A 10 14.54 -15.33 -20.08
N ILE A 11 13.93 -15.30 -18.89
CA ILE A 11 13.18 -14.14 -18.37
C ILE A 11 14.10 -12.95 -18.10
N TYR A 12 15.28 -13.19 -17.54
CA TYR A 12 16.26 -12.15 -17.21
C TYR A 12 17.27 -11.88 -18.34
N ASN A 13 17.03 -12.41 -19.54
CA ASN A 13 17.92 -12.20 -20.68
C ASN A 13 18.08 -10.69 -20.96
N LYS A 14 19.31 -10.18 -20.88
CA LYS A 14 19.63 -8.75 -20.96
C LYS A 14 19.24 -8.10 -22.28
N ASP A 15 19.20 -8.86 -23.37
CA ASP A 15 18.78 -8.35 -24.67
C ASP A 15 17.25 -8.18 -24.73
N LYS A 16 16.52 -9.00 -23.97
CA LYS A 16 15.06 -9.06 -23.95
C LYS A 16 14.41 -8.30 -22.79
N THR A 17 15.14 -8.02 -21.70
CA THR A 17 14.58 -7.45 -20.46
C THR A 17 15.34 -6.19 -20.07
N LYS A 18 14.84 -5.04 -20.53
CA LYS A 18 15.44 -3.71 -20.30
C LYS A 18 14.58 -2.84 -19.37
N SER A 19 13.33 -3.23 -19.17
CA SER A 19 12.35 -2.51 -18.36
C SER A 19 11.49 -3.47 -17.52
N TYR A 20 10.74 -2.91 -16.57
CA TYR A 20 9.74 -3.68 -15.81
C TYR A 20 8.63 -4.25 -16.71
N GLN A 21 8.27 -3.52 -17.77
CA GLN A 21 7.31 -3.99 -18.76
C GLN A 21 7.82 -5.25 -19.47
N ASP A 22 9.07 -5.24 -19.92
CA ASP A 22 9.69 -6.40 -20.57
C ASP A 22 9.74 -7.62 -19.63
N LEU A 23 10.07 -7.40 -18.35
CA LEU A 23 10.10 -8.46 -17.34
C LEU A 23 8.72 -9.10 -17.19
N VAL A 24 7.68 -8.28 -17.05
CA VAL A 24 6.28 -8.75 -16.95
C VAL A 24 5.90 -9.55 -18.19
N GLU A 25 6.20 -9.06 -19.39
CA GLU A 25 5.89 -9.76 -20.64
C GLU A 25 6.63 -11.09 -20.77
N ASN A 26 7.92 -11.12 -20.42
CA ASN A 26 8.72 -12.34 -20.50
C ASN A 26 8.31 -13.36 -19.43
N PHE A 27 7.90 -12.91 -18.24
CA PHE A 27 7.32 -13.78 -17.21
C PHE A 27 5.98 -14.36 -17.68
N GLU A 28 5.05 -13.52 -18.16
CA GLU A 28 3.71 -13.94 -18.58
C GLU A 28 3.75 -14.93 -19.75
N LYS A 29 4.70 -14.78 -20.69
CA LYS A 29 4.94 -15.76 -21.77
C LYS A 29 5.28 -17.16 -21.24
N ASN A 30 5.96 -17.23 -20.10
CA ASN A 30 6.44 -18.46 -19.50
C ASN A 30 5.60 -18.95 -18.31
N LYS A 31 4.52 -18.23 -17.96
CA LYS A 31 3.75 -18.47 -16.75
C LYS A 31 3.20 -19.89 -16.61
N VAL A 32 2.71 -20.47 -17.71
CA VAL A 32 2.18 -21.85 -17.71
C VAL A 32 3.25 -22.88 -17.32
N LEU A 33 4.51 -22.63 -17.67
CA LEU A 33 5.63 -23.47 -17.26
C LEU A 33 5.98 -23.22 -15.80
N ILE A 34 6.06 -21.95 -15.38
CA ILE A 34 6.36 -21.54 -14.00
C ILE A 34 5.36 -22.14 -13.01
N ASP A 35 4.06 -22.08 -13.32
CA ASP A 35 2.98 -22.60 -12.47
C ASP A 35 3.04 -24.13 -12.26
N LYS A 36 3.77 -24.86 -13.13
CA LYS A 36 3.96 -26.31 -13.04
C LYS A 36 5.21 -26.73 -12.26
N ILE A 37 6.08 -25.78 -11.90
CA ILE A 37 7.35 -26.09 -11.26
C ILE A 37 7.11 -26.56 -9.82
N ASN A 38 7.69 -27.70 -9.47
CA ASN A 38 7.78 -28.11 -8.07
C ASN A 38 8.90 -27.34 -7.37
N TYR A 39 8.59 -26.12 -6.90
CA TYR A 39 9.59 -25.25 -6.26
C TYR A 39 10.11 -25.77 -4.91
N GLN A 40 9.53 -26.84 -4.36
CA GLN A 40 9.99 -27.48 -3.13
C GLN A 40 11.00 -28.62 -3.37
N GLU A 41 11.32 -28.93 -4.62
CA GLU A 41 12.22 -30.04 -4.99
C GLU A 41 13.64 -29.87 -4.41
N SER A 42 14.16 -28.64 -4.41
CA SER A 42 15.49 -28.34 -3.88
C SER A 42 15.59 -26.90 -3.41
N ASP A 43 16.55 -26.62 -2.52
CA ASP A 43 16.81 -25.26 -2.02
C ASP A 43 17.15 -24.29 -3.16
N GLU A 44 17.90 -24.73 -4.18
CA GLU A 44 18.19 -23.90 -5.38
C GLU A 44 16.91 -23.56 -6.14
N THR A 45 16.01 -24.53 -6.34
CA THR A 45 14.73 -24.30 -7.05
C THR A 45 13.83 -23.37 -6.25
N TYR A 46 13.80 -23.53 -4.93
CA TYR A 46 13.04 -22.68 -4.02
C TYR A 46 13.53 -21.23 -4.06
N ASP A 47 14.85 -21.03 -4.00
CA ASP A 47 15.47 -19.69 -4.03
C ASP A 47 15.18 -18.99 -5.37
N ILE A 48 15.35 -19.69 -6.51
CA ILE A 48 15.08 -19.12 -7.84
C ILE A 48 13.59 -18.79 -8.00
N TYR A 49 12.70 -19.68 -7.57
CA TYR A 49 11.26 -19.46 -7.65
C TYR A 49 10.83 -18.25 -6.80
N SER A 50 11.34 -18.16 -5.57
CA SER A 50 11.07 -17.05 -4.66
C SER A 50 11.51 -15.72 -5.28
N GLN A 51 12.70 -15.69 -5.88
CA GLN A 51 13.22 -14.49 -6.56
C GLN A 51 12.38 -14.10 -7.79
N LEU A 52 12.02 -15.07 -8.62
CA LEU A 52 11.16 -14.85 -9.79
C LEU A 52 9.82 -14.22 -9.40
N MET A 53 9.16 -14.77 -8.38
CA MET A 53 7.90 -14.24 -7.88
C MET A 53 8.07 -12.82 -7.31
N ALA A 54 9.18 -12.56 -6.62
CA ALA A 54 9.47 -11.25 -6.05
C ALA A 54 9.65 -10.19 -7.13
N ASP A 55 10.52 -10.46 -8.11
CA ASP A 55 10.83 -9.53 -9.19
C ASP A 55 9.61 -9.29 -10.07
N TYR A 56 8.82 -10.34 -10.34
CA TYR A 56 7.58 -10.23 -11.08
C TYR A 56 6.54 -9.37 -10.34
N GLY A 57 6.34 -9.61 -9.04
CA GLY A 57 5.41 -8.83 -8.22
C GLY A 57 5.82 -7.35 -8.10
N ILE A 58 7.12 -7.09 -7.99
CA ILE A 58 7.68 -5.73 -7.98
C ILE A 58 7.47 -5.07 -9.35
N ALA A 59 7.81 -5.75 -10.45
CA ALA A 59 7.65 -5.22 -11.79
C ALA A 59 6.19 -4.86 -12.09
N LEU A 60 5.24 -5.74 -11.71
CA LEU A 60 3.80 -5.45 -11.80
C LEU A 60 3.40 -4.19 -11.03
N ALA A 61 3.97 -3.97 -9.84
CA ALA A 61 3.69 -2.78 -9.05
C ALA A 61 4.33 -1.51 -9.65
N GLU A 62 5.53 -1.61 -10.23
CA GLU A 62 6.20 -0.48 -10.91
C GLU A 62 5.50 -0.06 -12.20
N ILE A 63 4.84 -0.98 -12.92
CA ILE A 63 3.96 -0.65 -14.06
C ILE A 63 2.51 -0.32 -13.64
N GLU A 64 2.30 -0.05 -12.34
CA GLU A 64 1.01 0.35 -11.75
C GLU A 64 -0.12 -0.70 -11.87
N SER A 65 0.21 -1.95 -12.18
CA SER A 65 -0.74 -3.07 -12.23
C SER A 65 -1.01 -3.64 -10.82
N TYR A 66 -1.38 -2.77 -9.88
CA TYR A 66 -1.46 -3.07 -8.45
C TYR A 66 -2.36 -4.26 -8.10
N ALA A 67 -3.50 -4.41 -8.78
CA ALA A 67 -4.43 -5.50 -8.54
C ALA A 67 -3.82 -6.88 -8.86
N LYS A 68 -2.99 -6.97 -9.91
CA LYS A 68 -2.24 -8.18 -10.25
C LYS A 68 -1.00 -8.34 -9.36
N ALA A 69 -0.36 -7.24 -8.96
CA ALA A 69 0.86 -7.27 -8.14
C ALA A 69 0.60 -7.87 -6.76
N LEU A 70 -0.50 -7.50 -6.10
CA LEU A 70 -0.78 -7.91 -4.72
C LEU A 70 -0.72 -9.42 -4.45
N PRO A 71 -1.41 -10.30 -5.19
CA PRO A 71 -1.32 -11.74 -4.94
C PRO A 71 0.11 -12.26 -5.09
N VAL A 72 0.84 -11.79 -6.09
CA VAL A 72 2.24 -12.19 -6.36
C VAL A 72 3.17 -11.71 -5.25
N LEU A 73 3.06 -10.45 -4.82
CA LEU A 73 3.84 -9.87 -3.72
C LEU A 73 3.58 -10.60 -2.40
N ASN A 74 2.33 -10.99 -2.12
CA ASN A 74 1.99 -11.78 -0.94
C ASN A 74 2.65 -13.16 -0.98
N THR A 75 2.59 -13.84 -2.13
CA THR A 75 3.27 -15.13 -2.32
C THR A 75 4.78 -15.00 -2.15
N ALA A 76 5.40 -13.98 -2.74
CA ALA A 76 6.84 -13.74 -2.60
C ALA A 76 7.24 -13.52 -1.14
N LEU A 77 6.51 -12.68 -0.40
CA LEU A 77 6.76 -12.46 1.03
C LEU A 77 6.62 -13.74 1.85
N GLU A 78 5.59 -14.54 1.60
CA GLU A 78 5.37 -15.82 2.28
C GLU A 78 6.51 -16.81 2.00
N LEU A 79 6.97 -16.90 0.75
CA LEU A 79 8.07 -17.76 0.35
C LEU A 79 9.36 -17.38 1.09
N PHE A 80 9.68 -16.09 1.20
CA PHE A 80 10.86 -15.65 1.93
C PHE A 80 10.73 -15.84 3.44
N GLN A 81 9.55 -15.63 4.03
CA GLN A 81 9.32 -15.86 5.46
C GLN A 81 9.43 -17.34 5.84
N LYS A 82 9.07 -18.25 4.94
CA LYS A 82 9.19 -19.71 5.13
C LYS A 82 10.57 -20.25 4.77
N ASN A 83 11.43 -19.45 4.13
CA ASN A 83 12.75 -19.91 3.70
C ASN A 83 13.65 -20.13 4.92
N LYS A 84 14.10 -21.37 5.12
CA LYS A 84 14.95 -21.78 6.25
C LYS A 84 16.31 -21.06 6.28
N LYS A 85 16.73 -20.47 5.16
CA LYS A 85 17.99 -19.74 5.01
C LYS A 85 18.02 -18.42 5.76
N TYR A 86 16.86 -17.82 6.01
CA TYR A 86 16.76 -16.50 6.65
C TYR A 86 16.06 -16.62 7.99
N SER A 87 16.71 -16.19 9.06
CA SER A 87 15.99 -15.85 10.28
C SER A 87 15.15 -14.58 10.06
N ASN A 88 14.12 -14.37 10.87
CA ASN A 88 13.29 -13.16 10.79
C ASN A 88 14.11 -11.87 10.87
N ASP A 89 15.13 -11.84 11.74
CA ASP A 89 16.00 -10.67 11.92
C ASP A 89 16.95 -10.45 10.74
N GLN A 90 17.38 -11.52 10.06
CA GLN A 90 18.17 -11.43 8.84
C GLN A 90 17.31 -10.93 7.69
N LEU A 91 16.12 -11.51 7.51
CA LEU A 91 15.19 -11.15 6.43
C LEU A 91 14.85 -9.66 6.43
N GLN A 92 14.58 -9.10 7.61
CA GLN A 92 14.23 -7.67 7.77
C GLN A 92 15.36 -6.71 7.39
N LYS A 93 16.61 -7.17 7.32
CA LYS A 93 17.77 -6.35 6.91
C LYS A 93 18.03 -6.41 5.41
N LEU A 94 17.34 -7.30 4.68
CA LEU A 94 17.57 -7.49 3.25
C LEU A 94 16.82 -6.42 2.46
N LYS A 95 17.54 -5.74 1.57
CA LYS A 95 16.99 -4.69 0.70
C LYS A 95 15.82 -5.16 -0.17
N PHE A 96 15.84 -6.42 -0.62
CA PHE A 96 14.71 -6.96 -1.41
C PHE A 96 13.45 -7.11 -0.55
N TYR A 97 13.58 -7.44 0.73
CA TYR A 97 12.44 -7.57 1.64
C TYR A 97 11.81 -6.20 1.91
N GLU A 98 12.64 -5.17 2.09
CA GLU A 98 12.21 -3.77 2.11
C GLU A 98 11.42 -3.40 0.84
N MET A 99 11.93 -3.74 -0.35
CA MET A 99 11.26 -3.48 -1.63
C MET A 99 9.91 -4.20 -1.77
N LEU A 100 9.80 -5.44 -1.30
CA LEU A 100 8.54 -6.20 -1.31
C LEU A 100 7.49 -5.56 -0.40
N LEU A 101 7.85 -5.23 0.83
CA LEU A 101 6.96 -4.54 1.77
C LEU A 101 6.53 -3.18 1.22
N PHE A 102 7.47 -2.43 0.64
CA PHE A 102 7.18 -1.12 0.07
C PHE A 102 6.18 -1.24 -1.09
N ASN A 103 6.42 -2.16 -2.03
CA ASN A 103 5.55 -2.36 -3.19
C ASN A 103 4.17 -2.92 -2.79
N ARG A 104 4.09 -3.78 -1.77
CA ARG A 104 2.80 -4.24 -1.24
C ARG A 104 2.04 -3.11 -0.56
N GLY A 105 2.71 -2.32 0.27
CA GLY A 105 2.11 -1.15 0.92
C GLY A 105 1.60 -0.13 -0.10
N ARG A 106 2.41 0.18 -1.11
CA ARG A 106 2.06 1.09 -2.22
C ARG A 106 0.88 0.56 -3.05
N SER A 107 0.88 -0.72 -3.40
CA SER A 107 -0.22 -1.35 -4.13
C SER A 107 -1.53 -1.30 -3.35
N ASN A 108 -1.50 -1.61 -2.05
CA ASN A 108 -2.68 -1.48 -1.20
C ASN A 108 -3.15 -0.04 -1.04
N TYR A 109 -2.23 0.93 -0.97
CA TYR A 109 -2.59 2.34 -0.92
C TYR A 109 -3.39 2.78 -2.16
N TYR A 110 -2.88 2.45 -3.37
CA TYR A 110 -3.54 2.86 -4.61
C TYR A 110 -4.86 2.13 -4.86
N LEU A 111 -5.04 0.95 -4.26
CA LEU A 111 -6.31 0.23 -4.24
C LEU A 111 -7.22 0.62 -3.06
N TYR A 112 -6.92 1.71 -2.35
CA TYR A 112 -7.70 2.22 -1.22
C TYR A 112 -7.79 1.26 0.00
N ASN A 113 -6.96 0.21 0.03
CA ASN A 113 -6.84 -0.76 1.11
C ASN A 113 -5.94 -0.25 2.26
N TYR A 114 -6.24 0.94 2.76
CA TYR A 114 -5.36 1.65 3.71
C TYR A 114 -5.06 0.87 4.99
N LYS A 115 -6.03 0.11 5.51
CA LYS A 115 -5.85 -0.72 6.71
C LYS A 115 -4.76 -1.77 6.54
N ILE A 116 -4.60 -2.28 5.31
CA ILE A 116 -3.60 -3.30 4.96
C ILE A 116 -2.24 -2.63 4.64
N ALA A 117 -2.25 -1.42 4.08
CA ALA A 117 -1.02 -0.68 3.79
C ALA A 117 -0.30 -0.16 5.05
N VAL A 118 -1.04 0.20 6.11
CA VAL A 118 -0.46 0.80 7.34
C VAL A 118 0.58 -0.10 8.03
N PRO A 119 0.32 -1.42 8.24
CA PRO A 119 1.32 -2.32 8.82
C PRO A 119 2.66 -2.32 8.07
N ASP A 120 2.63 -2.32 6.73
CA ASP A 120 3.85 -2.35 5.90
C ASP A 120 4.69 -1.09 6.12
N PHE A 121 4.10 0.09 5.99
CA PHE A 121 4.83 1.34 6.18
C PHE A 121 5.22 1.58 7.64
N THR A 122 4.45 1.07 8.61
CA THR A 122 4.82 1.10 10.03
C THR A 122 6.07 0.26 10.29
N LEU A 123 6.12 -0.95 9.73
CA LEU A 123 7.28 -1.82 9.85
C LEU A 123 8.50 -1.20 9.15
N LEU A 124 8.34 -0.70 7.93
CA LEU A 124 9.42 -0.04 7.19
C LEU A 124 9.98 1.17 7.94
N LYS A 125 9.12 2.02 8.52
CA LYS A 125 9.57 3.13 9.36
C LYS A 125 10.35 2.66 10.60
N LYS A 126 9.92 1.56 11.24
CA LYS A 126 10.60 1.01 12.41
C LYS A 126 12.00 0.49 12.04
N LEU A 127 12.12 -0.16 10.88
CA LEU A 127 13.38 -0.72 10.40
C LEU A 127 14.32 0.35 9.84
N TYR A 128 13.78 1.40 9.22
CA TYR A 128 14.51 2.45 8.54
C TYR A 128 14.04 3.84 9.02
N PRO A 129 14.34 4.23 10.27
CA PRO A 129 13.81 5.45 10.87
C PRO A 129 14.26 6.74 10.17
N GLU A 130 15.46 6.73 9.56
CA GLU A 130 16.01 7.86 8.81
C GLU A 130 15.36 8.04 7.43
N ASN A 131 14.62 7.04 6.94
CA ASN A 131 13.98 7.12 5.63
C ASN A 131 12.62 7.84 5.72
N SER A 132 12.62 9.12 5.35
CA SER A 132 11.41 9.96 5.38
C SER A 132 10.30 9.50 4.43
N VAL A 133 10.62 8.71 3.39
CA VAL A 133 9.63 8.21 2.41
C VAL A 133 8.55 7.39 3.10
N TYR A 134 8.91 6.52 4.04
CA TYR A 134 7.95 5.64 4.74
C TYR A 134 7.03 6.45 5.67
N GLN A 135 7.58 7.45 6.34
CA GLN A 135 6.79 8.39 7.14
C GLN A 135 5.81 9.20 6.28
N ASN A 136 6.23 9.57 5.06
CA ASN A 136 5.38 10.31 4.12
C ASN A 136 4.17 9.47 3.67
N TRP A 137 4.37 8.18 3.38
CA TRP A 137 3.28 7.25 3.06
C TRP A 137 2.29 7.08 4.22
N LEU A 138 2.77 6.89 5.45
CA LEU A 138 1.90 6.83 6.64
C LEU A 138 1.09 8.12 6.81
N THR A 139 1.74 9.25 6.60
CA THR A 139 1.09 10.57 6.71
C THR A 139 0.04 10.76 5.63
N ALA A 140 0.31 10.33 4.39
CA ALA A 140 -0.66 10.37 3.30
C ALA A 140 -1.91 9.56 3.65
N ILE A 141 -1.75 8.33 4.13
CA ILE A 141 -2.86 7.48 4.58
C ILE A 141 -3.68 8.16 5.68
N GLN A 142 -3.02 8.69 6.71
CA GLN A 142 -3.71 9.35 7.82
C GLN A 142 -4.41 10.64 7.37
N THR A 143 -3.82 11.38 6.43
CA THR A 143 -4.41 12.59 5.85
C THR A 143 -5.69 12.27 5.07
N ILE A 144 -5.72 11.15 4.36
CA ILE A 144 -6.93 10.69 3.65
C ILE A 144 -8.03 10.34 4.64
N ALA A 145 -7.70 9.60 5.71
CA ALA A 145 -8.66 9.26 6.77
C ALA A 145 -9.24 10.52 7.43
N LEU A 146 -8.37 11.49 7.77
CA LEU A 146 -8.79 12.78 8.33
C LEU A 146 -9.70 13.55 7.37
N LYS A 147 -9.32 13.67 6.09
CA LYS A 147 -10.12 14.37 5.09
C LYS A 147 -11.49 13.73 4.91
N ARG A 148 -11.59 12.39 4.97
CA ARG A 148 -12.87 11.69 4.93
C ARG A 148 -13.75 12.05 6.14
N ALA A 149 -13.18 12.09 7.34
CA ALA A 149 -13.90 12.53 8.54
C ALA A 149 -14.35 14.00 8.44
N THR A 150 -13.47 14.89 7.97
CA THR A 150 -13.79 16.31 7.73
C THR A 150 -14.94 16.46 6.73
N ASN A 151 -14.93 15.71 5.63
CA ASN A 151 -16.01 15.73 4.65
C ASN A 151 -17.35 15.28 5.24
N ILE A 152 -17.35 14.25 6.11
CA ILE A 152 -18.56 13.81 6.81
C ILE A 152 -19.12 14.94 7.68
N LEU A 153 -18.26 15.66 8.42
CA LEU A 153 -18.69 16.82 9.21
C LEU A 153 -19.31 17.91 8.33
N TRP A 154 -18.71 18.20 7.17
CA TRP A 154 -19.28 19.14 6.21
C TRP A 154 -20.66 18.70 5.73
N TYR A 155 -20.83 17.44 5.34
CA TYR A 155 -22.15 16.92 4.91
C TYR A 155 -23.20 16.98 6.03
N CYS A 156 -22.83 16.63 7.27
CA CYS A 156 -23.73 16.75 8.42
C CYS A 156 -24.11 18.21 8.69
N GLY A 157 -23.14 19.13 8.64
CA GLY A 157 -23.38 20.56 8.84
C GLY A 157 -24.31 21.14 7.78
N THR A 158 -24.05 20.87 6.49
CA THR A 158 -24.92 21.29 5.39
C THR A 158 -26.32 20.69 5.49
N GLY A 159 -26.44 19.41 5.84
CA GLY A 159 -27.73 18.75 6.05
C GLY A 159 -28.54 19.38 7.18
N ALA A 160 -27.89 19.70 8.30
CA ALA A 160 -28.54 20.38 9.42
C ALA A 160 -29.06 21.78 9.05
N ILE A 161 -28.29 22.55 8.28
CA ILE A 161 -28.73 23.86 7.76
C ILE A 161 -29.98 23.71 6.88
N ILE A 162 -29.99 22.72 5.98
CA ILE A 162 -31.15 22.48 5.10
C ILE A 162 -32.39 22.09 5.92
N ILE A 163 -32.25 21.21 6.91
CA ILE A 163 -33.36 20.80 7.79
C ILE A 163 -33.93 22.01 8.54
N GLU A 164 -33.08 22.86 9.11
CA GLU A 164 -33.51 24.07 9.80
C GLU A 164 -34.26 25.04 8.87
N LEU A 165 -33.84 25.15 7.60
CA LEU A 165 -34.53 26.00 6.62
C LEU A 165 -35.90 25.44 6.21
N CYS A 166 -36.09 24.12 6.22
CA CYS A 166 -37.31 23.47 5.75
C CYS A 166 -38.33 23.17 6.87
N VAL A 167 -37.88 22.96 8.11
CA VAL A 167 -38.73 22.51 9.21
C VAL A 167 -39.02 23.65 10.18
N LYS A 168 -40.30 23.97 10.37
CA LYS A 168 -40.72 24.90 11.43
C LYS A 168 -40.69 24.17 12.77
N THR A 169 -39.61 24.34 13.51
CA THR A 169 -39.42 23.81 14.86
C THR A 169 -39.80 24.85 15.92
N GLY A 170 -40.12 24.39 17.14
CA GLY A 170 -40.31 25.28 18.29
C GLY A 170 -39.00 25.96 18.73
N THR A 171 -39.09 27.07 19.46
CA THR A 171 -37.94 27.92 19.85
C THR A 171 -36.81 27.15 20.55
N ILE A 172 -37.14 26.28 21.51
CA ILE A 172 -36.13 25.49 22.24
C ILE A 172 -35.41 24.49 21.32
N ALA A 173 -36.15 23.81 20.44
CA ALA A 173 -35.56 22.83 19.51
C ALA A 173 -34.63 23.52 18.50
N LYS A 174 -35.02 24.72 18.06
CA LYS A 174 -34.22 25.57 17.18
C LYS A 174 -32.90 26.02 17.82
N ASP A 175 -32.93 26.48 19.06
CA ASP A 175 -31.71 26.90 19.76
C ASP A 175 -30.71 25.73 19.94
N ILE A 176 -31.21 24.53 20.25
CA ILE A 176 -30.40 23.31 20.33
C ILE A 176 -29.79 22.95 18.96
N MET A 177 -30.59 23.01 17.89
CA MET A 177 -30.14 22.75 16.51
C MET A 177 -29.05 23.73 16.08
N ILE A 178 -29.22 25.02 16.37
CA ILE A 178 -28.22 26.06 16.10
C ILE A 178 -26.93 25.78 16.87
N GLY A 179 -27.02 25.43 18.15
CA GLY A 179 -25.85 25.07 18.96
C GLY A 179 -25.08 23.88 18.37
N LEU A 180 -25.78 22.82 17.96
CA LEU A 180 -25.19 21.64 17.31
C LEU A 180 -24.53 21.99 15.97
N MET A 181 -25.17 22.83 15.15
CA MET A 181 -24.60 23.30 13.87
C MET A 181 -23.28 24.05 14.09
N ILE A 182 -23.26 25.00 15.03
CA ILE A 182 -22.05 25.75 15.36
C ILE A 182 -20.94 24.79 15.81
N PHE A 183 -21.26 23.82 16.66
CA PHE A 183 -20.30 22.82 17.12
C PHE A 183 -19.72 21.96 15.97
N ILE A 184 -20.56 21.50 15.04
CA ILE A 184 -20.13 20.72 13.87
C ILE A 184 -19.22 21.57 12.97
N LEU A 185 -19.59 22.82 12.69
CA LEU A 185 -18.79 23.72 11.84
C LEU A 185 -17.44 24.05 12.48
N LEU A 186 -17.40 24.34 13.78
CA LEU A 186 -16.16 24.56 14.52
C LEU A 186 -15.27 23.32 14.50
N SER A 187 -15.85 22.14 14.68
CA SER A 187 -15.12 20.87 14.61
C SER A 187 -14.51 20.63 13.23
N ALA A 188 -15.26 20.92 12.16
CA ALA A 188 -14.78 20.81 10.79
C ALA A 188 -13.61 21.76 10.51
N LEU A 189 -13.74 23.04 10.93
CA LEU A 189 -12.67 24.04 10.81
C LEU A 189 -11.40 23.65 11.57
N LEU A 190 -11.55 23.15 12.80
CA LEU A 190 -10.42 22.67 13.60
C LEU A 190 -9.70 21.49 12.91
N MET A 191 -10.45 20.56 12.31
CA MET A 191 -9.85 19.46 11.54
C MET A 191 -9.11 19.95 10.29
N GLU A 192 -9.66 20.91 9.54
CA GLU A 192 -8.99 21.48 8.38
C GLU A 192 -7.68 22.17 8.75
N LEU A 193 -7.69 22.96 9.82
CA LEU A 193 -6.48 23.60 10.36
C LEU A 193 -5.44 22.56 10.77
N PHE A 194 -5.87 21.47 11.40
CA PHE A 194 -4.99 20.37 11.79
C PHE A 194 -4.37 19.69 10.57
N VAL A 195 -5.18 19.36 9.54
CA VAL A 195 -4.70 18.77 8.28
C VAL A 195 -3.73 19.71 7.56
N TYR A 196 -4.03 21.01 7.51
CA TYR A 196 -3.19 22.02 6.88
C TYR A 196 -1.82 22.14 7.58
N ARG A 197 -1.81 22.28 8.91
CA ARG A 197 -0.56 22.32 9.70
C ARG A 197 0.27 21.08 9.48
N ARG A 198 -0.38 19.92 9.48
CA ARG A 198 0.28 18.64 9.25
C ARG A 198 0.99 18.65 7.90
N ARG A 199 0.32 19.00 6.80
CA ARG A 199 0.93 19.08 5.46
C ARG A 199 2.10 20.05 5.38
N LYS A 200 2.00 21.23 6.04
CA LYS A 200 3.04 22.27 6.00
C LYS A 200 4.35 21.80 6.62
N ASN A 201 4.29 21.01 7.69
CA ASN A 201 5.49 20.52 8.37
C ASN A 201 6.27 19.46 7.58
N PHE A 202 5.74 18.94 6.46
CA PHE A 202 6.41 17.93 5.62
C PHE A 202 6.97 18.48 4.29
N LYS A 203 6.73 19.75 3.96
CA LYS A 203 7.36 20.42 2.81
C LYS A 203 8.70 21.10 3.16
N LYS A 204 9.18 20.92 4.39
CA LYS A 204 10.50 21.35 4.87
C LYS A 204 11.34 20.10 5.08
#